data_AF-A0A4Q5RWA3-F1
#
_entry.id   AF-A0A4Q5RWA3-F1
#
_cell.length_a   1.000
_cell.length_b   1.000
_cell.length_c   1.000
_cell.angle_alpha   90.00
_cell.angle_beta   90.00
_cell.angle_gamma   90.00
#
_symmetry.space_group_name_H-M   'P 1'
#
loop_
_entity.id
_entity.type
_entity.pdbx_description
1 polymer ?
#
loop_
_entity_poly.entity_id
_entity_poly.type
_entity_poly.pdbx_seq_one_letter_code
_entity_poly.pdbx_strand_id
1 'polypeptide(L)' 'MRVLIEVLHILVGLLAALLIAALCSWSYPIAKPDIWLVTYVIMAAVVVMGIGPLRRAYAADKARLDGARTDG' A
#
# COMPACT_ATOMS: atom_id res chain seq x y z
N MET A 1 12.36 -10.82 -6.11
CA MET A 1 10.91 -10.55 -5.92
C MET A 1 10.70 -9.21 -5.19
N ARG A 2 11.04 -8.07 -5.81
CA ARG A 2 10.83 -6.75 -5.17
C ARG A 2 9.35 -6.37 -5.07
N VAL A 3 8.60 -6.64 -6.14
CA VAL A 3 7.14 -6.40 -6.22
C VAL A 3 6.39 -6.98 -5.03
N LEU A 4 6.69 -8.23 -4.64
CA LEU A 4 6.02 -8.90 -3.52
C LEU A 4 6.29 -8.20 -2.18
N ILE A 5 7.52 -7.74 -1.95
CA ILE A 5 7.95 -7.03 -0.73
C ILE A 5 7.33 -5.63 -0.68
N GLU A 6 7.21 -4.96 -1.84
CA GLU A 6 6.55 -3.67 -1.96
C GLU A 6 5.05 -3.77 -1.64
N VAL A 7 4.37 -4.78 -2.19
CA VAL A 7 2.96 -5.07 -1.88
C VAL A 7 2.78 -5.40 -0.39
N LEU A 8 3.71 -6.16 0.19
CA LEU A 8 3.72 -6.47 1.62
C LEU A 8 3.81 -5.19 2.47
N HIS A 9 4.64 -4.21 2.08
CA HIS A 9 4.74 -2.94 2.79
C HIS A 9 3.43 -2.14 2.75
N ILE A 10 2.75 -2.11 1.60
CA ILE A 10 1.43 -1.47 1.48
C ILE A 10 0.43 -2.17 2.41
N LEU A 11 0.41 -3.50 2.40
CA LEU A 11 -0.47 -4.30 3.27
C LEU A 11 -0.19 -4.05 4.75
N VAL A 12 1.08 -3.98 5.16
CA VAL A 12 1.47 -3.66 6.54
C VAL A 12 1.01 -2.25 6.92
N GLY A 13 1.14 -1.26 6.02
CA GLY A 13 0.65 0.09 6.25
C GLY A 13 -0.86 0.16 6.44
N LEU A 14 -1.64 -0.57 5.61
CA LEU A 14 -3.10 -0.66 5.78
C LEU A 14 -3.48 -1.36 7.09
N LEU A 15 -2.82 -2.47 7.43
CA LEU A 15 -3.09 -3.20 8.67
C LEU A 15 -2.79 -2.34 9.90
N ALA A 16 -1.68 -1.62 9.89
CA ALA A 16 -1.33 -0.69 10.96
C ALA A 16 -2.39 0.42 11.12
N ALA A 17 -2.85 1.02 10.01
CA ALA A 17 -3.90 2.02 10.04
C ALA A 17 -5.22 1.48 10.62
N LEU A 18 -5.63 0.28 10.22
CA LEU A 18 -6.83 -0.38 10.74
C LEU A 18 -6.75 -0.68 12.23
N LEU A 19 -5.60 -1.17 12.71
CA LEU A 19 -5.40 -1.44 14.13
C LEU A 19 -5.49 -0.16 14.97
N ILE A 20 -4.82 0.91 14.53
CA ILE A 20 -4.85 2.19 15.22
C ILE A 20 -6.29 2.74 15.26
N ALA A 21 -6.99 2.74 14.12
CA ALA A 21 -8.37 3.18 14.03
C ALA A 21 -9.31 2.39 14.95
N ALA A 22 -9.14 1.06 14.98
CA ALA A 22 -9.91 0.18 15.84
C ALA A 22 -9.68 0.54 17.33
N LEU A 23 -8.43 0.67 17.76
CA LEU A 23 -8.08 1.06 19.14
C LEU A 23 -8.64 2.43 19.51
N CYS A 24 -8.46 3.43 18.65
CA CYS A 24 -9.00 4.78 18.87
C CYS A 24 -10.53 4.76 18.98
N SER A 25 -11.21 4.01 18.10
CA SER A 25 -12.67 3.93 18.07
C SER A 25 -13.25 3.17 19.27
N TRP A 26 -12.47 2.27 19.87
CA TRP A 26 -12.82 1.58 21.11
C TRP A 26 -12.63 2.48 22.34
N SER A 27 -11.55 3.28 22.35
CA SER A 27 -11.26 4.22 23.43
C SER A 27 -12.23 5.42 23.46
N TYR A 28 -12.60 5.97 22.30
CA TYR A 28 -13.47 7.15 22.21
C TYR A 28 -14.59 6.97 21.17
N PRO A 29 -15.71 6.33 21.56
CA PRO A 29 -16.76 5.95 20.63
C PRO A 29 -17.56 7.13 20.06
N ILE A 30 -17.56 8.30 20.70
CA ILE A 30 -18.23 9.50 20.18
C ILE A 30 -17.61 9.99 18.87
N ALA A 31 -16.28 9.95 18.74
CA ALA A 31 -15.60 10.38 17.50
C ALA A 31 -15.40 9.24 16.49
N LYS A 32 -16.10 8.11 16.64
CA LYS A 32 -16.06 6.99 15.68
C LYS A 32 -16.16 7.43 14.22
N PRO A 33 -17.10 8.31 13.83
CA PRO A 33 -17.25 8.71 12.43
C PRO A 33 -16.00 9.40 11.89
N ASP A 34 -15.44 10.35 12.64
CA ASP A 34 -14.26 11.11 12.25
C ASP A 34 -13.01 10.23 12.19
N ILE A 35 -12.85 9.32 13.16
CA ILE A 35 -11.73 8.36 13.21
C ILE A 35 -11.73 7.50 11.94
N TRP A 36 -12.89 6.94 11.58
CA TRP A 36 -12.99 6.10 10.38
C TRP A 36 -12.79 6.91 9.09
N LEU A 37 -13.31 8.14 9.02
CA LEU A 37 -13.08 9.03 7.86
C LEU A 37 -11.60 9.29 7.62
N VAL A 38 -10.87 9.71 8.67
CA VAL A 38 -9.42 9.95 8.57
C VAL A 38 -8.68 8.66 8.23
N THR A 39 -9.10 7.53 8.79
CA THR A 39 -8.50 6.22 8.49
C THR A 39 -8.62 5.88 7.01
N TYR A 40 -9.79 6.05 6.40
CA TYR A 40 -9.98 5.80 4.97
C TYR A 40 -9.13 6.73 4.11
N VAL A 41 -9.02 8.02 4.48
CA VAL A 41 -8.16 8.99 3.77
C VAL A 41 -6.69 8.56 3.83
N ILE A 42 -6.20 8.15 5.00
CA ILE A 42 -4.83 7.68 5.16
C ILE A 42 -4.58 6.38 4.40
N MET A 43 -5.51 5.42 4.44
CA MET A 43 -5.42 4.18 3.65
C MET A 43 -5.31 4.50 2.15
N ALA A 44 -6.11 5.43 1.63
CA ALA A 44 -6.01 5.87 0.25
C ALA A 44 -4.65 6.49 -0.05
N ALA A 45 -4.12 7.34 0.84
CA ALA A 45 -2.78 7.93 0.68
C ALA A 45 -1.66 6.86 0.65
N VAL A 46 -1.73 5.86 1.53
CA VAL A 46 -0.78 4.73 1.55
C VAL A 46 -0.81 3.96 0.24
N VAL A 47 -2.01 3.67 -0.29
CA VAL A 47 -2.16 3.01 -1.59
C VAL A 47 -1.54 3.87 -2.70
N VAL A 48 -1.85 5.17 -2.75
CA VAL A 48 -1.33 6.08 -3.78
C VAL A 48 0.19 6.18 -3.74
N MET A 49 0.78 6.29 -2.55
CA MET A 49 2.24 6.30 -2.38
C MET A 49 2.88 4.98 -2.85
N GLY A 50 2.18 3.86 -2.70
CA GLY A 50 2.61 2.54 -3.17
C GLY A 50 2.62 2.37 -4.70
N ILE A 51 1.92 3.20 -5.47
CA ILE A 51 1.82 3.08 -6.94
C ILE A 51 3.16 3.40 -7.63
N GLY A 52 3.92 4.38 -7.13
CA GLY A 52 5.21 4.81 -7.71
C GLY A 52 6.25 3.68 -7.75
N PRO A 53 6.50 2.99 -6.62
CA PRO A 53 7.34 1.80 -6.56
C PRO A 53 6.86 0.67 -7.48
N LEU A 54 5.55 0.42 -7.54
CA LEU A 54 4.97 -0.63 -8.38
C LEU A 54 5.22 -0.37 -9.87
N ARG A 55 5.06 0.88 -10.33
CA ARG A 55 5.39 1.30 -11.69
C ARG A 55 6.87 1.11 -12.03
N ARG A 56 7.77 1.46 -11.10
CA ARG A 56 9.22 1.28 -11.28
C ARG A 56 9.61 -0.20 -11.37
N ALA A 57 9.03 -1.04 -10.53
CA ALA A 57 9.29 -2.47 -10.54
C ALA A 57 8.76 -3.14 -11.81
N TYR A 58 7.56 -2.78 -12.28
CA TYR A 58 7.00 -3.27 -13.54
C TYR A 58 7.85 -2.88 -14.75
N ALA A 59 8.39 -1.65 -14.78
CA ALA A 59 9.27 -1.21 -15.86
C ALA A 59 10.59 -2.00 -15.90
N ALA A 60 11.15 -2.30 -14.73
CA ALA A 60 12.37 -3.11 -14.63
C ALA A 60 12.16 -4.58 -15.05
N ASP A 61 11.03 -5.18 -14.67
CA ASP A 61 10.68 -6.55 -15.09
C ASP A 61 10.40 -6.63 -16.60
N LYS A 62 9.67 -5.64 -17.15
CA LYS A 62 9.41 -5.58 -18.59
C LYS A 62 10.70 -5.47 -19.41
N ALA A 63 11.63 -4.60 -19.01
CA ALA A 63 12.91 -4.45 -19.69
C ALA A 63 13.74 -5.75 -19.69
N ARG A 64 13.66 -6.54 -18.60
CA ARG A 64 14.34 -7.84 -18.50
C ARG A 64 13.71 -8.90 -19.42
N LEU A 65 12.39 -8.89 -19.57
CA LEU A 65 11.65 -9.78 -20.48
C LEU A 65 11.93 -9.45 -21.96
N ASP A 66 11.98 -8.17 -22.32
CA ASP A 66 12.23 -7.74 -23.70
C ASP A 66 13.67 -8.09 -24.15
N GLY A 67 14.67 -7.95 -23.28
CA GLY A 67 16.05 -8.37 -23.59
C GLY A 67 16.21 -9.88 -23.78
N ALA A 68 15.54 -10.71 -22.98
CA ALA A 68 15.58 -12.16 -23.14
C ALA A 68 14.96 -12.65 -24.47
N ARG A 69 14.12 -11.84 -25.12
CA ARG A 69 13.49 -12.14 -26.41
C ARG A 69 14.35 -11.74 -27.61
N THR A 70 15.28 -10.79 -27.46
CA THR A 70 16.18 -10.37 -28.53
C THR A 70 17.42 -11.25 -28.66
N ASP A 71 17.73 -12.02 -27.61
CA ASP A 71 18.96 -12.79 -27.49
C ASP A 71 18.81 -14.28 -27.85
N GLY A 72 17.61 -14.68 -28.32
CA GLY A 72 17.29 -16.05 -28.78
C GLY A 72 16.74 -16.05 -30.20
#